data_AF-A0A5J4LRL6-F1
#
_entry.id   AF-A0A5J4LRL6-F1
#
_cell.length_a   1.000
_cell.length_b   1.000
_cell.length_c   1.000
_cell.angle_alpha   90.00
_cell.angle_beta   90.00
_cell.angle_gamma   90.00
#
_symmetry.space_group_name_H-M   'P 1'
#
loop_
_entity.id
_entity.type
_entity.pdbx_description
1 polymer ?
#
loop_
_entity_poly.entity_id
_entity_poly.type
_entity_poly.pdbx_seq_one_letter_code
_entity_poly.pdbx_strand_id
1 'polypeptide(L)'
;MELIQNTVHGLIAVRLPGEDRWVRQDPRGNKPGVDAQFRPGRERLAFPVRPECNEVDYPVLFAEPHPDVLQCLREATDRSHLWQTLPTDL
;
A
#
# COMPACT_ATOMS: atom_id res chain seq x y z
N MET A 1 25.06 12.71 1.41
CA MET A 1 24.08 12.75 0.30
C MET A 1 22.95 11.83 0.70
N GLU A 2 21.97 12.39 1.40
CA GLU A 2 20.84 11.63 1.93
C GLU A 2 19.89 11.35 0.75
N LEU A 3 19.81 10.09 0.33
CA LEU A 3 18.85 9.68 -0.66
C LEU A 3 17.47 9.78 -0.01
N ILE A 4 16.71 10.84 -0.29
CA ILE A 4 15.31 10.88 0.05
C ILE A 4 14.62 9.78 -0.78
N GLN A 5 14.28 8.67 -0.15
CA GLN A 5 13.48 7.63 -0.78
C GLN A 5 12.04 8.12 -0.89
N ASN A 6 11.71 8.77 -2.00
CA ASN A 6 10.33 9.15 -2.36
C ASN A 6 9.53 7.94 -2.90
N THR A 7 9.81 6.73 -2.42
CA THR A 7 9.17 5.52 -2.91
C THR A 7 8.12 5.08 -1.91
N VAL A 8 6.89 4.88 -2.41
CA VAL A 8 5.85 4.19 -1.65
C VAL A 8 5.88 2.70 -2.00
N HIS A 9 5.67 1.85 -0.99
CA HIS A 9 5.41 0.42 -1.20
C HIS A 9 3.96 0.13 -0.89
N GLY A 10 3.22 -0.37 -1.87
CA GLY A 10 1.83 -0.78 -1.69
C GLY A 10 1.74 -2.13 -1.00
N LEU A 11 0.99 -2.21 0.09
CA LEU A 11 0.54 -3.46 0.69
C LEU A 11 -0.84 -3.85 0.14
N ILE A 12 -1.19 -5.12 0.30
CA ILE A 12 -2.58 -5.57 0.12
C ILE A 12 -3.18 -5.89 1.48
N ALA A 13 -4.50 -5.78 1.64
CA ALA A 13 -5.21 -6.28 2.80
C ALA A 13 -6.29 -7.26 2.35
N VAL A 14 -6.41 -8.38 3.04
CA VAL A 14 -7.41 -9.41 2.74
C VAL A 14 -8.25 -9.68 3.98
N ARG A 15 -9.57 -9.85 3.79
CA ARG A 15 -10.49 -10.31 4.82
C ARG A 15 -10.90 -11.74 4.47
N LEU A 16 -10.53 -12.70 5.32
CA LEU A 16 -10.84 -14.11 5.08
C LEU A 16 -12.31 -14.39 5.41
N PRO A 17 -12.95 -15.38 4.76
CA PRO A 17 -14.32 -15.78 5.08
C PRO A 17 -14.47 -16.14 6.56
N GLY A 18 -15.48 -15.57 7.21
CA GLY A 18 -15.76 -15.80 8.63
C GLY A 18 -14.90 -15.00 9.63
N GLU A 19 -13.93 -14.22 9.15
CA GLU A 19 -13.14 -13.31 10.00
C GLU A 19 -13.69 -11.87 9.95
N ASP A 20 -13.65 -11.18 11.08
CA ASP A 20 -14.01 -9.77 11.21
C ASP A 20 -12.85 -8.81 10.90
N ARG A 21 -11.62 -9.33 10.96
CA ARG A 21 -10.37 -8.58 10.77
C ARG A 21 -9.81 -8.66 9.36
N TRP A 22 -9.13 -7.58 8.99
CA TRP A 22 -8.27 -7.53 7.81
C TRP A 22 -6.85 -7.97 8.15
N VAL A 23 -6.21 -8.68 7.22
CA VAL A 23 -4.80 -9.07 7.32
C VAL A 23 -4.03 -8.40 6.20
N ARG A 24 -3.14 -7.47 6.55
CA ARG A 24 -2.21 -6.85 5.60
C ARG A 24 -1.11 -7.81 5.19
N GLN A 25 -0.68 -7.72 3.92
CA GLN A 25 0.32 -8.58 3.31
C GLN A 25 1.22 -7.78 2.37
N ASP A 26 2.48 -8.19 2.30
CA ASP A 26 3.39 -7.70 1.28
C ASP A 26 3.16 -8.48 -0.03
N PRO A 27 2.69 -7.83 -1.11
CA PRO A 27 2.35 -8.51 -2.36
C PRO A 27 3.56 -9.07 -3.11
N ARG A 28 4.79 -8.79 -2.67
CA ARG A 28 6.00 -9.42 -3.24
C ARG A 28 5.98 -10.95 -3.09
N GLY A 29 5.27 -11.45 -2.09
CA GLY A 29 5.18 -12.88 -1.78
C GLY A 29 6.49 -13.45 -1.24
N ASN A 30 6.43 -14.71 -0.78
CA ASN A 30 7.58 -15.40 -0.20
C ASN A 30 8.41 -16.09 -1.29
N LYS A 31 9.67 -15.69 -1.45
CA LYS A 31 10.62 -16.25 -2.44
C LYS A 31 12.06 -16.21 -1.90
N PRO A 32 13.05 -16.88 -2.51
CA PRO A 32 14.43 -16.81 -2.03
C PRO A 32 14.90 -15.36 -1.87
N GLY A 33 15.40 -15.01 -0.67
CA GLY A 33 15.82 -13.66 -0.30
C GLY A 33 14.69 -12.71 0.14
N VAL A 34 13.43 -13.17 0.18
CA VAL A 34 12.26 -12.39 0.63
C VAL A 34 11.42 -13.23 1.57
N ASP A 35 11.31 -12.80 2.82
CA ASP A 35 10.43 -13.44 3.82
C ASP A 35 9.17 -12.61 4.06
N ALA A 36 8.17 -12.83 3.20
CA ALA A 36 6.87 -12.17 3.23
C ALA A 36 5.73 -13.21 3.28
N GLN A 37 5.82 -14.12 4.26
CA GLN A 37 4.87 -15.23 4.40
C GLN A 37 3.47 -14.74 4.79
N PHE A 38 2.45 -15.30 4.14
CA PHE A 38 1.06 -15.11 4.53
C PHE A 38 0.80 -15.73 5.92
N ARG A 39 0.58 -14.88 6.93
CA ARG A 39 0.30 -15.29 8.30
C ARG A 39 -0.89 -14.50 8.87
N PRO A 40 -2.09 -15.10 8.98
CA PRO A 40 -3.29 -14.39 9.46
C PRO A 40 -3.15 -13.77 10.86
N GLY A 41 -2.37 -14.39 11.75
CA GLY A 41 -2.17 -13.93 13.13
C GLY A 41 -1.07 -12.89 13.32
N ARG A 42 -0.19 -12.69 12.34
CA ARG A 42 0.98 -11.82 12.48
C ARG A 42 1.44 -11.31 11.13
N GLU A 43 1.49 -10.00 10.98
CA GLU A 43 2.07 -9.38 9.79
C GLU A 43 3.55 -9.75 9.61
N ARG A 44 3.94 -10.03 8.37
CA ARG A 44 5.31 -10.32 7.97
C ARG A 44 5.63 -9.61 6.65
N LEU A 45 6.19 -8.41 6.75
CA LEU A 45 6.67 -7.65 5.60
C LEU A 45 8.06 -8.13 5.18
N ALA A 46 8.35 -8.10 3.86
CA ALA A 46 9.69 -8.41 3.35
C ALA A 46 10.75 -7.48 3.92
N PHE A 47 10.38 -6.20 4.07
CA PHE A 47 11.19 -5.14 4.61
C PHE A 47 10.37 -4.43 5.68
N PRO A 48 10.77 -4.51 6.96
CA PRO A 48 10.10 -3.78 8.03
C PRO A 48 10.36 -2.28 7.85
N VAL A 49 9.39 -1.48 8.31
CA VAL A 49 9.51 -0.02 8.36
C VAL A 49 10.63 0.35 9.33
N ARG A 50 11.52 1.25 8.90
CA ARG A 50 12.66 1.76 9.66
C ARG A 50 12.48 3.25 9.99
N PRO A 51 11.92 3.59 11.16
CA PRO A 51 11.74 4.98 11.56
C PRO A 51 13.05 5.78 11.59
N GLU A 52 14.18 5.12 11.91
CA GLU A 52 15.52 5.72 11.88
C GLU A 52 15.98 6.16 10.47
N CYS A 53 15.32 5.66 9.43
CA CYS A 53 15.51 6.06 8.04
C CYS A 53 14.38 6.99 7.54
N ASN A 54 13.57 7.55 8.44
CA ASN A 54 12.36 8.32 8.13
C ASN A 54 11.30 7.55 7.32
N GLU A 55 11.29 6.21 7.42
CA GLU A 55 10.22 5.41 6.82
C GLU A 55 8.96 5.46 7.69
N VAL A 56 7.79 5.56 7.05
CA VAL A 56 6.49 5.68 7.72
C VAL A 56 5.56 4.57 7.22
N ASP A 57 4.83 3.96 8.16
CA ASP A 57 3.73 3.03 7.86
C ASP A 57 2.39 3.75 7.91
N TYR A 58 1.48 3.36 7.01
CA TYR A 58 0.10 3.87 6.95
C TYR A 58 -0.85 2.71 7.27
N PRO A 59 -1.30 2.56 8.53
CA PRO A 59 -2.05 1.38 8.97
C PRO A 59 -3.53 1.41 8.58
N VAL A 60 -4.06 2.57 8.17
CA VAL A 60 -5.47 2.74 7.81
C VAL A 60 -5.79 1.92 6.56
N LEU A 61 -6.89 1.18 6.63
CA LEU A 61 -7.39 0.35 5.53
C LEU A 61 -8.70 0.92 5.00
N PHE A 62 -8.75 1.06 3.68
CA PHE A 62 -9.97 1.40 2.96
C PHE A 62 -10.49 0.12 2.28
N ALA A 63 -11.69 -0.32 2.67
CA ALA A 63 -12.32 -1.51 2.07
C ALA A 63 -12.74 -1.27 0.61
N GLU A 64 -12.94 -0.01 0.26
CA GLU A 64 -13.31 0.46 -1.08
C GLU A 64 -12.45 1.67 -1.44
N PRO A 65 -12.06 1.84 -2.71
CA PRO A 65 -11.35 3.04 -3.15
C PRO A 65 -12.26 4.27 -3.07
N HIS A 66 -11.68 5.44 -2.80
CA HIS A 66 -12.43 6.69 -2.85
C HIS A 66 -12.99 6.92 -4.27
N PRO A 67 -14.30 7.21 -4.43
CA PRO A 67 -14.94 7.31 -5.73
C PRO A 67 -14.28 8.35 -6.63
N ASP A 68 -13.94 9.53 -6.10
CA ASP A 68 -13.32 10.61 -6.88
C ASP A 68 -11.91 10.22 -7.39
N VAL A 69 -11.10 9.57 -6.54
CA VAL A 69 -9.78 9.06 -6.95
C VAL A 69 -9.93 8.01 -8.06
N LEU A 70 -10.89 7.09 -7.89
CA LEU A 70 -11.16 6.05 -8.86
C LEU A 70 -11.65 6.61 -10.20
N GLN A 71 -12.48 7.64 -10.17
CA GLN A 71 -12.96 8.34 -11.36
C GLN A 71 -11.80 9.01 -12.11
N CYS A 72 -10.97 9.82 -11.42
CA CYS A 72 -9.83 10.48 -12.03
C CYS A 72 -8.85 9.49 -12.66
N LEU A 73 -8.58 8.35 -12.00
CA LEU A 73 -7.72 7.29 -12.55
C LEU A 73 -8.29 6.64 -13.82
N ARG A 74 -9.62 6.47 -13.90
CA ARG A 74 -10.30 5.88 -15.07
C ARG A 74 -10.39 6.84 -16.26
N GLU A 75 -10.53 8.13 -15.98
CA GLU A 75 -10.66 9.18 -17.00
C GLU A 75 -9.31 9.74 -17.47
N ALA A 76 -8.23 9.50 -16.71
CA ALA A 76 -6.89 9.91 -17.10
C ALA A 76 -6.44 9.29 -18.42
N THR A 77 -6.14 10.13 -19.41
CA THR A 77 -5.57 9.72 -20.70
C THR A 77 -4.08 9.44 -20.62
N ASP A 78 -3.40 10.10 -19.68
CA ASP A 78 -1.98 9.95 -19.41
C ASP A 78 -1.65 10.46 -17.99
N ARG A 79 -0.39 10.30 -17.61
CA ARG A 79 0.13 10.71 -16.29
C ARG A 79 0.02 12.21 -16.04
N SER A 80 0.23 13.04 -17.06
CA SER A 80 0.21 14.50 -16.92
C SER A 80 -1.21 14.98 -16.68
N HIS A 81 -2.20 14.41 -17.40
CA HIS A 81 -3.61 14.67 -17.16
C HIS A 81 -4.02 14.25 -15.74
N LEU A 82 -3.66 13.04 -15.32
CA LEU A 82 -3.93 12.56 -13.96
C LEU A 82 -3.37 13.51 -12.90
N TRP A 83 -2.13 13.99 -13.07
CA TRP A 83 -1.50 14.88 -12.09
C TRP A 83 -2.23 16.22 -11.92
N GLN A 84 -2.92 16.69 -12.96
CA GLN A 84 -3.70 17.93 -12.91
C GLN A 84 -5.09 17.73 -12.30
N THR A 85 -5.64 16.52 -12.38
CA THR A 85 -7.03 16.23 -11.97
C THR A 85 -7.15 15.41 -10.69
N LEU A 86 -6.05 14.85 -10.18
CA LEU A 86 -6.04 14.08 -8.94
C LEU A 86 -6.48 14.97 -7.75
N PRO A 87 -7.49 14.57 -6.97
CA PRO A 87 -7.92 15.33 -5.80
C PRO A 87 -6.81 15.41 -4.75
N THR A 88 -6.56 16.61 -4.20
CA THR A 88 -5.53 16.84 -3.18
C THR A 88 -6.09 16.99 -1.77
N ASP A 89 -7.40 17.19 -1.63
CA ASP A 89 -8.08 17.43 -0.35
C ASP A 89 -9.20 16.41 -0.15
N LEU A 90 -8.86 15.24 0.40
CA LEU A 90 -9.78 14.13 0.70
C LEU A 90 -9.76 13.77 2.19
#